data_AF-A0A6G7J134-F1
#
_entry.id   AF-A0A6G7J134-F1
#
_cell.length_a   1.000
_cell.length_b   1.000
_cell.length_c   1.000
_cell.angle_alpha   90.00
_cell.angle_beta   90.00
_cell.angle_gamma   90.00
#
_symmetry.space_group_name_H-M   'P 1'
#
loop_
_entity.id
_entity.type
_entity.pdbx_description
1 polymer ?
#
loop_
_entity_poly.entity_id
_entity_poly.type
_entity_poly.pdbx_seq_one_letter_code
_entity_poly.pdbx_strand_id
1 'polypeptide(L)'
;MDRNMLIHQGNTFEKVMETIDFTYYMDFSEGDDNGSVILFDRETQKLVSDNYMANRDLYENLLYYNYEWICKRLRYARKCMVEEHGIDLAKEYFLKHEKEFQGILCRSENITDKCNMALQKDLGFTLSRNDLQEVRKLLNSNQNKGLIM
;
A
#
# COMPACT_ATOMS: atom_id res chain seq x y z
N MET A 1 -12.03 28.08 -4.96
CA MET A 1 -12.33 26.67 -4.71
C MET A 1 -11.38 26.19 -3.64
N ASP A 2 -11.91 25.62 -2.56
CA ASP A 2 -11.09 24.96 -1.53
C ASP A 2 -10.37 23.80 -2.22
N ARG A 3 -9.03 23.73 -2.15
CA ARG A 3 -8.22 22.72 -2.88
C ARG A 3 -8.48 21.29 -2.40
N ASN A 4 -9.33 21.14 -1.39
CA ASN A 4 -9.68 19.87 -0.78
C ASN A 4 -11.04 19.34 -1.23
N MET A 5 -11.82 20.11 -2.00
CA MET A 5 -13.18 19.75 -2.40
C MET A 5 -13.35 19.88 -3.91
N LEU A 6 -13.92 18.86 -4.53
CA LEU A 6 -14.26 18.78 -5.94
C LEU A 6 -15.77 18.54 -6.09
N ILE A 7 -16.41 19.24 -7.03
CA ILE A 7 -17.78 18.94 -7.43
C ILE A 7 -17.71 18.27 -8.80
N HIS A 8 -18.21 17.04 -8.91
CA HIS A 8 -18.25 16.28 -10.17
C HIS A 8 -19.63 15.62 -10.29
N GLN A 9 -20.29 15.83 -11.43
CA GLN A 9 -21.61 15.27 -11.73
C GLN A 9 -22.70 15.54 -10.66
N GLY A 10 -22.57 16.62 -9.88
CA GLY A 10 -23.51 16.98 -8.82
C GLY A 10 -23.16 16.42 -7.44
N ASN A 11 -22.18 15.51 -7.36
CA ASN A 11 -21.66 14.95 -6.12
C ASN A 11 -20.42 15.71 -5.65
N THR A 12 -20.16 15.62 -4.34
CA THR A 12 -19.05 16.31 -3.69
C THR A 12 -18.00 15.31 -3.25
N PHE A 13 -16.78 15.52 -3.73
CA PHE A 13 -15.65 14.65 -3.46
C PHE A 13 -14.61 15.39 -2.62
N GLU A 14 -14.09 14.70 -1.62
CA GLU A 14 -12.99 15.19 -0.79
C GLU A 14 -11.67 14.70 -1.37
N LYS A 15 -10.64 15.55 -1.38
CA LYS A 15 -9.29 15.12 -1.73
C LYS A 15 -8.78 14.14 -0.68
N VAL A 16 -8.40 12.94 -1.10
CA VAL A 16 -8.03 11.86 -0.17
C VAL A 16 -6.58 11.42 -0.28
N MET A 17 -5.95 11.53 -1.45
CA MET A 17 -4.58 11.08 -1.68
C MET A 17 -3.89 11.92 -2.76
N GLU A 18 -2.57 12.07 -2.61
CA GLU A 18 -1.67 12.55 -3.66
C GLU A 18 -0.51 11.59 -3.82
N THR A 19 -0.19 11.28 -5.07
CA THR A 19 1.04 10.60 -5.47
C THR A 19 1.93 11.58 -6.23
N ILE A 20 3.06 11.12 -6.73
CA ILE A 20 3.92 11.96 -7.57
C ILE A 20 3.19 12.40 -8.84
N ASP A 21 2.40 11.50 -9.44
CA ASP A 21 1.75 11.71 -10.74
C ASP A 21 0.28 12.08 -10.63
N PHE A 22 -0.40 11.76 -9.53
CA PHE A 22 -1.86 11.80 -9.47
C PHE A 22 -2.44 12.47 -8.22
N THR A 23 -3.66 13.00 -8.36
CA THR A 23 -4.50 13.50 -7.27
C THR A 23 -5.82 12.75 -7.25
N TYR A 24 -6.20 12.23 -6.08
CA TYR A 24 -7.41 11.42 -5.91
C TYR A 24 -8.42 12.16 -5.04
N TYR A 25 -9.66 12.13 -5.49
CA TYR A 25 -10.82 12.63 -4.77
C TYR A 25 -11.80 11.47 -4.55
N MET A 26 -12.42 11.41 -3.38
CA MET A 26 -13.36 10.35 -3.02
C MET A 26 -14.65 10.92 -2.45
N ASP A 27 -15.78 10.38 -2.88
CA ASP A 27 -17.06 10.58 -2.22
C ASP A 27 -17.23 9.50 -1.16
N PHE A 28 -17.26 9.93 0.11
CA PHE A 28 -17.45 9.01 1.24
C PHE A 28 -18.92 8.71 1.56
N SER A 29 -19.86 9.35 0.85
CA SER A 29 -21.29 9.12 1.00
C SER A 29 -21.79 7.98 0.12
N GLU A 30 -21.08 7.68 -0.97
CA GLU A 30 -21.39 6.57 -1.86
C GLU A 30 -20.66 5.29 -1.41
N GLY A 31 -21.41 4.20 -1.28
CA GLY A 31 -20.91 2.88 -0.87
C GLY A 31 -20.72 1.89 -2.02
N ASP A 32 -20.83 2.34 -3.27
CA ASP A 32 -20.55 1.54 -4.47
C ASP A 32 -19.15 1.90 -5.00
N ASP A 33 -18.37 0.90 -5.41
CA ASP A 33 -17.00 1.05 -5.89
C ASP A 33 -16.94 1.76 -7.27
N ASN A 34 -18.06 1.80 -7.99
CA ASN A 34 -18.16 2.53 -9.25
C ASN A 34 -18.42 4.02 -9.02
N GLY A 35 -17.45 4.86 -9.39
CA GLY A 35 -17.63 6.32 -9.41
C GLY A 35 -17.36 7.03 -8.09
N SER A 36 -17.10 6.28 -7.00
CA SER A 36 -16.77 6.87 -5.69
C SER A 36 -15.37 7.49 -5.62
N VAL A 37 -14.49 7.23 -6.61
CA VAL A 37 -13.16 7.85 -6.71
C VAL A 37 -12.95 8.49 -8.07
N ILE A 38 -12.39 9.70 -8.05
CA ILE A 38 -11.98 10.45 -9.24
C ILE A 38 -10.47 10.68 -9.19
N LEU A 39 -9.83 10.33 -10.30
CA LEU A 39 -8.39 10.40 -10.53
C LEU A 39 -8.07 11.52 -11.51
N PHE A 40 -7.21 12.43 -11.10
CA PHE A 40 -6.63 13.47 -11.94
C PHE A 40 -5.13 13.32 -12.06
N ASP A 41 -4.62 13.63 -13.25
CA ASP A 41 -3.20 13.88 -13.46
C ASP A 41 -2.79 15.14 -12.69
N ARG A 42 -1.73 15.03 -11.89
CA ARG A 42 -1.34 16.10 -10.96
C ARG A 42 -0.75 17.30 -11.68
N GLU A 43 0.02 17.10 -12.74
CA GLU A 43 0.67 18.19 -13.47
C GLU A 43 -0.34 18.97 -14.32
N THR A 44 -1.12 18.25 -15.12
CA THR A 44 -2.03 18.82 -16.11
C THR A 44 -3.42 19.10 -15.56
N GLN A 45 -3.76 18.55 -14.39
CA GLN A 45 -5.09 18.63 -13.78
C GLN A 45 -6.20 18.08 -14.70
N LYS A 46 -5.85 17.15 -15.59
CA LYS A 46 -6.80 16.48 -16.48
C LYS A 46 -7.38 15.25 -15.80
N LEU A 47 -8.68 15.03 -16.03
CA LEU A 47 -9.36 13.81 -15.61
C LEU A 47 -8.72 12.60 -16.29
N VAL A 48 -8.28 11.62 -15.50
CA VAL A 48 -7.69 10.36 -15.96
C VAL A 48 -8.73 9.24 -15.88
N SER A 49 -9.45 9.15 -14.76
CA SER A 49 -10.49 8.13 -14.55
C SER A 49 -11.47 8.56 -13.46
N ASP A 50 -12.75 8.23 -13.62
CA ASP A 50 -13.84 8.42 -12.64
C ASP A 50 -14.68 7.14 -12.48
N ASN A 51 -14.03 5.97 -12.59
CA ASN A 51 -14.69 4.66 -12.50
C ASN A 51 -13.93 3.71 -11.57
N TYR A 52 -14.31 2.43 -11.53
CA TYR A 52 -13.68 1.42 -10.67
C TYR A 52 -12.14 1.32 -10.80
N MET A 53 -11.57 1.70 -11.95
CA MET A 53 -10.12 1.73 -12.14
C MET A 53 -9.45 2.76 -11.24
N ALA A 54 -10.07 3.93 -11.04
CA ALA A 54 -9.58 4.94 -10.11
C ALA A 54 -9.59 4.44 -8.67
N ASN A 55 -10.64 3.69 -8.28
CA ASN A 55 -10.72 3.05 -6.97
C ASN A 55 -9.61 2.01 -6.78
N ARG A 56 -9.46 1.10 -7.74
CA ARG A 56 -8.42 0.06 -7.69
C ARG A 56 -7.02 0.67 -7.57
N ASP A 57 -6.72 1.66 -8.41
CA ASP A 57 -5.44 2.34 -8.41
C ASP A 57 -5.19 3.08 -7.08
N LEU A 58 -6.21 3.70 -6.50
CA LEU A 58 -6.13 4.29 -5.16
C LEU A 58 -5.75 3.25 -4.10
N TYR A 59 -6.44 2.11 -4.08
CA TYR A 59 -6.18 1.04 -3.11
C TYR A 59 -4.78 0.44 -3.28
N GLU A 60 -4.33 0.19 -4.52
CA GLU A 60 -2.99 -0.32 -4.79
C GLU A 60 -1.91 0.67 -4.30
N ASN A 61 -2.05 1.96 -4.61
CA ASN A 61 -1.11 2.98 -4.14
C ASN A 61 -1.13 3.14 -2.61
N LEU A 62 -2.30 3.03 -1.98
CA LEU A 62 -2.43 3.07 -0.52
C LEU A 62 -1.75 1.87 0.15
N LEU A 63 -1.97 0.66 -0.38
CA LEU A 63 -1.42 -0.60 0.11
C LEU A 63 0.12 -0.60 0.02
N TYR A 64 0.65 -0.31 -1.16
CA TYR A 64 2.08 -0.36 -1.45
C TYR A 64 2.87 0.90 -1.07
N TYR A 65 2.27 1.80 -0.28
CA TYR A 65 2.94 3.01 0.23
C TYR A 65 3.44 3.98 -0.87
N ASN A 66 2.73 4.01 -2.00
CA ASN A 66 3.07 4.84 -3.16
C ASN A 66 2.29 6.15 -3.13
N TYR A 67 2.48 6.99 -2.11
CA TYR A 67 1.82 8.29 -1.98
C TYR A 67 2.70 9.31 -1.25
N GLU A 68 2.52 10.59 -1.56
CA GLU A 68 3.15 11.71 -0.84
C GLU A 68 2.28 12.19 0.32
N TRP A 69 0.96 12.12 0.15
CA TRP A 69 0.01 12.57 1.15
C TRP A 69 -1.28 11.75 1.12
N ILE A 70 -1.83 11.49 2.31
CA ILE A 70 -3.16 10.89 2.49
C ILE A 70 -3.93 11.60 3.62
N CYS A 71 -5.26 11.64 3.46
CA CYS A 71 -6.17 12.18 4.45
C CYS A 71 -6.27 11.27 5.70
N LYS A 72 -6.90 11.79 6.78
CA LYS A 72 -7.02 11.06 8.05
C LYS A 72 -7.77 9.72 7.91
N ARG A 73 -8.81 9.66 7.07
CA ARG A 73 -9.60 8.44 6.85
C ARG A 73 -8.75 7.36 6.18
N LEU A 74 -8.00 7.70 5.13
CA LEU A 74 -7.11 6.75 4.47
C LEU A 74 -5.95 6.30 5.36
N ARG A 75 -5.47 7.13 6.31
CA ARG A 75 -4.48 6.67 7.30
C ARG A 75 -5.01 5.53 8.17
N TYR A 76 -6.29 5.63 8.57
CA TYR A 76 -6.93 4.57 9.33
C TYR A 76 -7.15 3.32 8.46
N ALA A 77 -7.70 3.49 7.25
CA ALA A 77 -7.88 2.38 6.31
C ALA A 77 -6.56 1.65 6.05
N ARG A 78 -5.47 2.38 5.80
CA ARG A 78 -4.15 1.80 5.62
C ARG A 78 -3.66 1.02 6.84
N LYS A 79 -3.92 1.51 8.06
CA LYS A 79 -3.56 0.76 9.28
C LYS A 79 -4.24 -0.61 9.29
N CYS A 80 -5.53 -0.67 8.97
CA CYS A 80 -6.29 -1.92 8.88
C CYS A 80 -5.74 -2.83 7.75
N MET A 81 -5.46 -2.27 6.57
CA MET A 81 -4.87 -3.04 5.47
C MET A 81 -3.51 -3.66 5.86
N VAL A 82 -2.66 -2.93 6.59
CA VAL A 82 -1.38 -3.45 7.07
C VAL A 82 -1.56 -4.52 8.14
N GLU A 83 -2.56 -4.37 9.03
CA GLU A 83 -2.89 -5.41 10.01
C GLU A 83 -3.36 -6.71 9.35
N GLU A 84 -4.11 -6.62 8.24
CA GLU A 84 -4.63 -7.78 7.51
C GLU A 84 -3.62 -8.41 6.54
N HIS A 85 -2.83 -7.59 5.86
CA HIS A 85 -1.98 -8.03 4.74
C HIS A 85 -0.47 -7.84 4.97
N GLY A 86 -0.05 -7.29 6.11
CA GLY A 86 1.36 -6.92 6.36
C GLY A 86 2.35 -8.07 6.23
N ILE A 87 1.95 -9.29 6.62
CA ILE A 87 2.77 -10.51 6.48
C ILE A 87 2.99 -10.85 5.01
N ASP A 88 1.93 -10.83 4.20
CA ASP A 88 2.02 -11.14 2.77
C ASP A 88 2.80 -10.07 2.02
N LEU A 89 2.58 -8.79 2.32
CA LEU A 89 3.36 -7.68 1.75
C LEU A 89 4.85 -7.81 2.07
N ALA A 90 5.19 -8.11 3.33
CA ALA A 90 6.58 -8.28 3.73
C ALA A 90 7.22 -9.50 3.04
N LYS A 91 6.48 -10.60 2.90
CA LYS A 91 6.93 -11.78 2.17
C LYS A 91 7.20 -11.46 0.70
N GLU A 92 6.27 -10.81 0.01
CA GLU A 92 6.43 -10.38 -1.39
C GLU A 92 7.67 -9.48 -1.55
N TYR A 93 7.82 -8.50 -0.65
CA TYR A 93 8.97 -7.61 -0.62
C TYR A 93 10.29 -8.38 -0.46
N PHE A 94 10.42 -9.26 0.54
CA PHE A 94 11.65 -10.01 0.75
C PHE A 94 11.94 -11.01 -0.38
N LEU A 95 10.92 -11.56 -1.05
CA LEU A 95 11.13 -12.38 -2.25
C LEU A 95 11.68 -11.54 -3.41
N LYS A 96 11.12 -10.35 -3.64
CA LYS A 96 11.60 -9.43 -4.68
C LYS A 96 13.04 -8.97 -4.42
N HIS A 97 13.41 -8.83 -3.15
CA HIS A 97 14.73 -8.41 -2.69
C HIS A 97 15.59 -9.58 -2.19
N GLU A 98 15.33 -10.81 -2.66
CA GLU A 98 15.92 -12.03 -2.10
C GLU A 98 17.45 -11.92 -1.94
N LYS A 99 18.19 -11.44 -2.95
CA LYS A 99 19.66 -11.30 -2.91
C LYS A 99 20.17 -10.47 -1.72
N GLU A 100 19.42 -9.47 -1.28
CA GLU A 100 19.76 -8.63 -0.14
C GLU A 100 19.46 -9.35 1.19
N PHE A 101 18.42 -10.18 1.21
CA PHE A 101 17.90 -10.82 2.41
C PHE A 101 18.23 -12.32 2.58
N GLN A 102 18.86 -12.99 1.60
CA GLN A 102 19.21 -14.43 1.62
C GLN A 102 19.96 -14.83 2.90
N GLY A 103 20.90 -14.01 3.36
CA GLY A 103 21.64 -14.26 4.60
C GLY A 103 20.95 -13.77 5.88
N ILE A 104 20.04 -12.79 5.74
CA ILE A 104 19.36 -12.08 6.82
C ILE A 104 18.21 -12.92 7.38
N LEU A 105 17.52 -13.70 6.56
CA LEU A 105 16.43 -14.56 7.02
C LEU A 105 16.90 -15.82 7.78
N CYS A 106 18.21 -16.03 7.96
CA CYS A 106 18.72 -17.30 8.48
C CYS A 106 19.33 -17.28 9.90
N ARG A 107 19.93 -16.21 10.46
CA ARG A 107 20.91 -16.42 11.57
C ARG A 107 21.11 -15.39 12.72
N SER A 108 20.28 -14.39 13.00
CA SER A 108 20.56 -13.50 14.18
C SER A 108 19.35 -12.74 14.77
N GLU A 109 19.49 -12.28 16.01
CA GLU A 109 18.49 -11.47 16.74
C GLU A 109 18.39 -10.00 16.28
N ASN A 110 19.44 -9.46 15.65
CA ASN A 110 19.49 -8.06 15.11
C ASN A 110 18.85 -7.91 13.72
N ILE A 111 18.22 -8.97 13.20
CA ILE A 111 17.56 -8.98 11.90
C ILE A 111 16.20 -8.28 11.93
N THR A 112 15.52 -8.31 13.07
CA THR A 112 14.23 -7.62 13.28
C THR A 112 14.35 -6.15 12.90
N ASP A 113 15.42 -5.48 13.36
CA ASP A 113 15.64 -4.06 13.08
C ASP A 113 15.95 -3.81 11.61
N LYS A 114 16.78 -4.64 10.97
CA LYS A 114 17.09 -4.50 9.53
C LYS A 114 15.86 -4.71 8.65
N CYS A 115 15.09 -5.76 8.92
CA CYS A 115 13.83 -6.02 8.22
C CYS A 115 12.84 -4.88 8.42
N ASN A 116 12.63 -4.44 9.67
CA ASN A 116 11.70 -3.34 9.95
C ASN A 116 12.20 -1.99 9.41
N MET A 117 13.51 -1.73 9.36
CA MET A 117 14.04 -0.54 8.68
C MET A 117 13.72 -0.56 7.18
N ALA A 118 13.88 -1.71 6.52
CA ALA A 118 13.55 -1.85 5.09
C ALA A 118 12.05 -1.71 4.83
N LEU A 119 11.21 -2.43 5.59
CA LEU A 119 9.74 -2.33 5.49
C LEU A 119 9.25 -0.92 5.80
N GLN A 120 9.81 -0.25 6.80
CA GLN A 120 9.41 1.12 7.14
C GLN A 120 9.78 2.11 6.06
N LYS A 121 10.94 1.92 5.42
CA LYS A 121 11.42 2.79 4.35
C LYS A 121 10.61 2.63 3.07
N ASP A 122 10.39 1.39 2.64
CA ASP A 122 9.85 1.11 1.31
C ASP A 122 8.34 0.84 1.32
N LEU A 123 7.78 0.37 2.45
CA LEU A 123 6.36 0.07 2.61
C LEU A 123 5.71 0.82 3.77
N GLY A 124 6.43 1.68 4.50
CA GLY A 124 5.83 2.54 5.53
C GLY A 124 5.23 1.82 6.73
N PHE A 125 5.64 0.58 7.03
CA PHE A 125 5.22 -0.13 8.23
C PHE A 125 6.33 -0.98 8.85
N THR A 126 6.09 -1.42 10.09
CA THR A 126 6.92 -2.40 10.79
C THR A 126 6.07 -3.58 11.22
N LEU A 127 6.71 -4.72 11.44
CA LEU A 127 6.08 -5.94 11.92
C LEU A 127 6.58 -6.30 13.31
N SER A 128 5.74 -7.01 14.05
CA SER A 128 6.15 -7.58 15.33
C SER A 128 7.20 -8.68 15.13
N ARG A 129 7.92 -9.04 16.19
CA ARG A 129 8.86 -10.16 16.16
C ARG A 129 8.16 -11.48 15.74
N ASN A 130 6.90 -11.66 16.13
CA ASN A 130 6.14 -12.87 15.81
C ASN A 130 5.75 -12.91 14.34
N ASP A 131 5.27 -11.79 13.79
CA ASP A 131 4.88 -11.71 12.37
C ASP A 131 6.10 -11.90 11.45
N LEU A 132 7.26 -11.33 11.82
CA LEU A 132 8.51 -11.57 11.08
C LEU A 132 8.96 -13.03 11.14
N GLN A 133 8.72 -13.73 12.26
CA GLN A 133 8.96 -15.18 12.33
C GLN A 133 8.02 -15.95 11.41
N GLU A 134 6.77 -15.51 11.27
CA GLU A 134 5.81 -16.10 10.35
C GLU A 134 6.20 -15.89 8.89
N VAL A 135 6.56 -14.66 8.50
CA VAL A 135 7.12 -14.35 7.17
C VAL A 135 8.29 -15.28 6.85
N ARG A 136 9.22 -15.45 7.79
CA ARG A 136 10.37 -16.35 7.63
C ARG A 136 9.95 -17.81 7.41
N LYS A 137 8.96 -18.32 8.15
CA LYS A 137 8.44 -19.69 7.94
C LYS A 137 7.88 -19.84 6.53
N LEU A 138 7.10 -18.86 6.06
CA LEU A 138 6.51 -18.88 4.73
C LEU A 138 7.58 -18.86 3.62
N LEU A 139 8.63 -18.06 3.76
CA LEU A 139 9.73 -17.99 2.80
C LEU A 139 10.49 -19.33 2.70
N ASN A 140 10.80 -19.96 3.84
CA ASN A 140 11.48 -21.27 3.85
C ASN A 140 10.60 -22.39 3.29
N SER A 141 9.28 -22.34 3.51
CA SER A 141 8.35 -23.33 2.96
C SER A 141 8.31 -23.31 1.43
N ASN A 142 8.47 -22.13 0.82
CA ASN A 142 8.53 -21.96 -0.63
C ASN A 142 9.86 -22.49 -1.22
N GLN A 143 10.99 -22.30 -0.51
CA GLN A 143 12.28 -22.85 -0.95
C GLN A 143 12.27 -24.38 -1.02
N ASN A 144 11.61 -25.05 -0.06
CA ASN A 144 11.50 -26.51 -0.06
C ASN A 144 10.58 -27.07 -1.16
N LYS A 145 9.62 -26.29 -1.68
CA LYS A 145 8.79 -26.72 -2.83
C LYS A 145 9.56 -26.73 -4.15
N GLY A 146 10.58 -25.87 -4.30
CA GLY A 146 11.44 -25.83 -5.50
C GLY A 146 12.47 -26.95 -5.59
N LEU A 147 12.68 -27.71 -4.52
CA LEU A 147 13.65 -28.83 -4.44
C LEU A 147 13.01 -30.22 -4.64
N ILE A 148 11.69 -30.29 -4.86
CA ILE A 148 10.94 -31.55 -5.06
C ILE A 148 10.50 -31.71 -6.54
N MET A 149 11.11 -30.96 -7.47
CA MET A 149 11.01 -31.21 -8.91
C MET A 149 12.34 -31.70 -9.46
#